data_AF-A0A920DMY9-F1
#
_entry.id   AF-A0A920DMY9-F1
#
_cell.length_a   1.000
_cell.length_b   1.000
_cell.length_c   1.000
_cell.angle_alpha   90.00
_cell.angle_beta   90.00
_cell.angle_gamma   90.00
#
_symmetry.space_group_name_H-M   'P 1'
#
loop_
_entity.id
_entity.type
_entity.pdbx_description
1 polymer ?
#
loop_
_entity_poly.entity_id
_entity_poly.type
_entity_poly.pdbx_seq_one_letter_code
_entity_poly.pdbx_strand_id
1 'polypeptide(L)'
;MTDLIMQSLKYFAEHHGEPYAPAYDALYTRDKTYEGLFLLDTDEGLRRNMMRTTLEIITTYLSDRDAAANRVIGARMNHVPYGVEADFDVFFEITRDVIATGCAEIWTPAHLEAWTQMLADFKAARLS
;
A
#
# COMPACT_ATOMS: atom_id res chain seq x y z
N MET A 1 16.16 5.42 -8.23
CA MET A 1 15.44 5.39 -6.92
C MET A 1 14.21 4.50 -6.97
N THR A 2 13.33 4.63 -7.98
CA THR A 2 12.22 3.68 -8.24
C THR A 2 12.68 2.24 -8.45
N ASP A 3 13.91 2.03 -8.95
CA ASP A 3 14.52 0.70 -9.11
C ASP A 3 14.58 -0.11 -7.81
N LEU A 4 14.78 0.54 -6.65
CA LEU A 4 14.84 -0.14 -5.35
C LEU A 4 13.44 -0.60 -4.90
N ILE A 5 12.40 0.18 -5.20
CA ILE A 5 11.02 -0.24 -4.96
C ILE A 5 10.71 -1.45 -5.83
N MET A 6 11.02 -1.38 -7.13
CA MET A 6 10.85 -2.51 -8.06
C MET A 6 11.64 -3.75 -7.62
N GLN A 7 12.88 -3.59 -7.16
CA GLN A 7 13.72 -4.68 -6.66
C GLN A 7 13.06 -5.36 -5.45
N SER A 8 12.61 -4.58 -4.47
CA SER A 8 11.93 -5.13 -3.29
C SER A 8 10.61 -5.85 -3.62
N LEU A 9 9.80 -5.31 -4.53
CA LEU A 9 8.55 -5.94 -4.96
C LEU A 9 8.81 -7.28 -5.67
N LYS A 10 9.80 -7.34 -6.57
CA LYS A 10 10.17 -8.56 -7.27
C LYS A 10 10.70 -9.62 -6.30
N TYR A 11 11.63 -9.25 -5.43
CA TYR A 11 12.18 -10.17 -4.44
C TYR A 11 11.07 -10.72 -3.53
N PHE A 12 10.20 -9.87 -3.02
CA PHE A 12 9.09 -10.31 -2.17
C PHE A 12 8.17 -11.30 -2.90
N ALA A 13 7.78 -10.98 -4.15
CA ALA A 13 6.93 -11.86 -4.94
C ALA A 13 7.57 -13.24 -5.19
N GLU A 14 8.87 -13.28 -5.46
CA GLU A 14 9.62 -14.51 -5.71
C GLU A 14 9.76 -15.40 -4.46
N HIS A 15 9.83 -14.82 -3.26
CA HIS A 15 10.12 -15.55 -2.02
C HIS A 15 8.88 -15.77 -1.12
N HIS A 16 7.88 -14.90 -1.24
CA HIS A 16 6.72 -14.86 -0.32
C HIS A 16 5.37 -14.80 -1.04
N GLY A 17 5.33 -14.58 -2.36
CA GLY A 17 4.09 -14.39 -3.10
C GLY A 17 3.45 -13.02 -2.85
N GLU A 18 2.13 -12.98 -2.68
CA GLU A 18 1.42 -11.71 -2.47
C GLU A 18 1.45 -11.25 -1.00
N PRO A 19 1.58 -9.94 -0.71
CA PRO A 19 1.58 -9.42 0.65
C PRO A 19 0.19 -9.36 1.30
N TYR A 20 -0.84 -9.97 0.69
CA TYR A 20 -2.24 -9.88 1.12
C TYR A 20 -2.43 -10.24 2.60
N ALA A 21 -2.14 -11.49 2.97
CA ALA A 21 -2.36 -11.97 4.34
C ALA A 21 -1.57 -11.16 5.39
N PRO A 22 -0.23 -10.98 5.27
CA PRO A 22 0.52 -10.22 6.26
C PRO A 22 0.12 -8.74 6.35
N ALA A 23 -0.36 -8.12 5.27
CA ALA A 23 -0.84 -6.74 5.31
C ALA A 23 -2.18 -6.60 6.06
N TYR A 24 -3.12 -7.53 5.87
CA TYR A 24 -4.38 -7.51 6.63
C TYR A 24 -4.18 -7.87 8.09
N ASP A 25 -3.30 -8.83 8.40
CA ASP A 25 -2.92 -9.14 9.77
C ASP A 25 -2.31 -7.92 10.48
N ALA A 26 -1.43 -7.18 9.80
CA ALA A 26 -0.86 -5.94 10.30
C ALA A 26 -1.90 -4.82 10.46
N LEU A 27 -2.86 -4.70 9.55
CA LEU A 27 -3.96 -3.74 9.63
C LEU A 27 -4.84 -3.98 10.87
N TYR A 28 -5.26 -5.22 11.09
CA TYR A 28 -6.11 -5.57 12.23
C TYR A 28 -5.36 -5.56 13.56
N THR A 29 -4.05 -5.84 13.53
CA THR A 29 -3.19 -5.66 14.71
C THR A 29 -3.07 -4.18 15.09
N ARG A 30 -3.00 -3.29 14.11
CA ARG A 30 -2.94 -1.84 14.34
C ARG A 30 -4.24 -1.32 14.93
N ASP A 31 -5.37 -1.67 14.35
CA ASP A 31 -6.70 -1.35 14.88
C ASP A 31 -7.72 -2.41 14.46
N LYS A 32 -8.29 -3.12 15.44
CA LYS A 32 -9.32 -4.14 15.22
C LYS A 32 -10.62 -3.57 14.67
N THR A 33 -10.86 -2.26 14.81
CA THR A 33 -12.07 -1.64 14.24
C THR A 33 -12.12 -1.76 12.72
N TYR A 34 -10.97 -1.89 12.04
CA TYR A 34 -10.93 -2.13 10.60
C TYR A 34 -11.58 -3.45 10.19
N GLU A 35 -11.63 -4.47 11.04
CA GLU A 35 -12.35 -5.72 10.75
C GLU A 35 -13.84 -5.44 10.47
N GLY A 36 -14.42 -4.46 11.18
CA GLY A 36 -15.82 -4.06 11.02
C GLY A 36 -16.13 -3.42 9.67
N LEU A 37 -15.15 -2.80 9.01
CA LEU A 37 -15.32 -2.23 7.66
C LEU A 37 -15.47 -3.32 6.59
N PHE A 38 -15.04 -4.55 6.87
CA PHE A 38 -15.09 -5.69 5.97
C PHE A 38 -16.17 -6.72 6.35
N LEU A 39 -17.12 -6.37 7.24
CA LEU A 39 -18.15 -7.29 7.74
C LEU A 39 -18.97 -7.96 6.61
N LEU A 40 -19.24 -7.23 5.52
CA LEU A 40 -20.00 -7.72 4.38
C LEU A 40 -19.13 -8.39 3.29
N ASP A 41 -17.81 -8.37 3.44
CA ASP A 41 -16.83 -8.90 2.47
C ASP A 41 -16.57 -10.40 2.68
N THR A 42 -17.63 -11.21 2.57
CA THR A 42 -17.59 -12.64 2.93
C THR A 42 -16.74 -13.52 2.01
N ASP A 43 -16.51 -13.10 0.77
CA ASP A 43 -15.66 -13.80 -0.22
C ASP A 43 -14.26 -13.18 -0.34
N GLU A 44 -13.93 -12.21 0.52
CA GLU A 44 -12.69 -11.43 0.48
C GLU A 44 -12.49 -10.60 -0.80
N GLY A 45 -13.52 -10.44 -1.62
CA GLY A 45 -13.43 -9.75 -2.91
C GLY A 45 -13.02 -8.29 -2.77
N LEU A 46 -13.59 -7.56 -1.80
CA LEU A 46 -13.25 -6.17 -1.51
C LEU A 46 -11.81 -6.06 -1.01
N ARG A 47 -11.40 -6.91 -0.08
CA ARG A 47 -10.02 -6.91 0.46
C ARG A 47 -8.99 -7.23 -0.62
N ARG A 48 -9.25 -8.24 -1.45
CA ARG A 48 -8.36 -8.60 -2.57
C ARG A 48 -8.27 -7.48 -3.60
N ASN A 49 -9.40 -6.83 -3.89
CA ASN A 49 -9.41 -5.66 -4.77
C ASN A 49 -8.60 -4.49 -4.18
N MET A 50 -8.76 -4.20 -2.89
CA MET A 50 -8.00 -3.15 -2.20
C MET A 50 -6.49 -3.42 -2.27
N MET A 51 -6.04 -4.63 -1.95
CA MET A 51 -4.63 -5.01 -2.07
C MET A 51 -4.11 -4.86 -3.51
N ARG A 52 -4.84 -5.38 -4.50
CA ARG A 52 -4.49 -5.22 -5.91
C ARG A 52 -4.36 -3.75 -6.30
N THR A 53 -5.34 -2.91 -5.97
CA THR A 53 -5.31 -1.48 -6.27
C THR A 53 -4.13 -0.79 -5.60
N THR A 54 -3.78 -1.15 -4.36
CA THR A 54 -2.58 -0.64 -3.68
C THR A 54 -1.31 -0.96 -4.47
N LEU A 55 -1.13 -2.21 -4.91
CA LEU A 55 0.02 -2.62 -5.71
C LEU A 55 0.02 -1.98 -7.12
N GLU A 56 -1.15 -1.81 -7.73
CA GLU A 56 -1.30 -1.10 -9.02
C GLU A 56 -0.89 0.37 -8.90
N ILE A 57 -1.26 1.05 -7.81
CA ILE A 57 -0.85 2.44 -7.56
C ILE A 57 0.66 2.53 -7.38
N ILE A 58 1.25 1.64 -6.57
CA ILE A 58 2.70 1.58 -6.35
C ILE A 58 3.42 1.34 -7.68
N THR A 59 2.99 0.35 -8.47
CA THR A 59 3.63 0.04 -9.76
C THR A 59 3.44 1.13 -10.80
N THR A 60 2.29 1.82 -10.80
CA THR A 60 2.06 3.02 -11.61
C THR A 60 3.09 4.09 -11.30
N TYR A 61 3.34 4.36 -10.02
CA TYR A 61 4.28 5.39 -9.58
C TYR A 61 5.70 5.17 -10.12
N LEU A 62 6.09 3.91 -10.35
CA LEU A 62 7.39 3.55 -10.92
C LEU A 62 7.54 3.99 -12.38
N SER A 63 6.42 4.14 -13.10
CA SER A 63 6.38 4.55 -14.51
C SER A 63 5.89 5.98 -14.73
N ASP A 64 4.94 6.45 -13.92
CA ASP A 64 4.23 7.72 -14.09
C ASP A 64 3.72 8.21 -12.72
N ARG A 65 4.41 9.22 -12.17
CA ARG A 65 4.09 9.77 -10.84
C ARG A 65 2.77 10.54 -10.83
N ASP A 66 2.46 11.25 -11.90
CA ASP A 66 1.24 12.06 -12.00
C ASP A 66 0.01 11.15 -12.13
N ALA A 67 0.10 10.08 -12.92
CA ALA A 67 -0.94 9.07 -12.99
C ALA A 67 -1.17 8.38 -11.63
N ALA A 68 -0.10 8.07 -10.89
CA ALA A 68 -0.21 7.50 -9.55
C ALA A 68 -0.87 8.48 -8.56
N ALA A 69 -0.48 9.76 -8.59
CA ALA A 69 -1.10 10.79 -7.77
C ALA A 69 -2.60 10.92 -8.03
N ASN A 70 -3.02 10.93 -9.30
CA ASN A 70 -4.43 10.95 -9.67
C ASN A 70 -5.20 9.71 -9.16
N ARG A 71 -4.59 8.52 -9.21
CA ARG A 71 -5.19 7.30 -8.65
C ARG A 71 -5.32 7.37 -7.13
N VAL A 72 -4.31 7.88 -6.43
CA VAL A 72 -4.36 8.10 -4.97
C VAL A 72 -5.49 9.05 -4.61
N ILE A 73 -5.63 10.18 -5.33
CA ILE A 73 -6.71 11.14 -5.10
C ILE A 73 -8.08 10.45 -5.26
N GLY A 74 -8.30 9.74 -6.37
CA GLY A 74 -9.56 9.03 -6.61
C GLY A 74 -9.86 7.95 -5.57
N ALA A 75 -8.85 7.16 -5.22
CA ALA A 75 -8.97 6.13 -4.18
C ALA A 75 -9.31 6.74 -2.82
N ARG A 76 -8.68 7.85 -2.43
CA ARG A 76 -8.98 8.56 -1.18
C ARG A 76 -10.42 9.07 -1.15
N MET A 77 -10.92 9.63 -2.25
CA MET A 77 -12.32 10.07 -2.35
C MET A 77 -13.32 8.93 -2.16
N ASN A 78 -12.99 7.72 -2.65
CA ASN A 78 -13.82 6.53 -2.43
C ASN A 78 -13.86 6.08 -0.96
N HIS A 79 -12.91 6.53 -0.12
CA HIS A 79 -12.83 6.18 1.30
C HIS A 79 -13.55 7.18 2.23
N VAL A 80 -13.92 8.36 1.72
CA VAL A 80 -14.69 9.39 2.47
C VAL A 80 -15.98 8.83 3.05
N PRO A 81 -16.85 8.09 2.30
CA PRO A 81 -18.10 7.58 2.85
C PRO A 81 -17.94 6.59 4.00
N TYR A 82 -16.74 6.00 4.15
CA TYR A 82 -16.42 5.03 5.19
C TYR A 82 -15.67 5.66 6.38
N GLY A 83 -15.42 6.97 6.36
CA GLY A 83 -14.74 7.70 7.43
C GLY A 83 -13.23 7.44 7.51
N VAL A 84 -12.60 6.91 6.45
CA VAL A 84 -11.17 6.51 6.43
C VAL A 84 -10.28 7.62 5.85
N GLU A 85 -10.68 8.89 5.98
CA GLU A 85 -9.98 10.02 5.34
C GLU A 85 -8.59 10.27 5.92
N ALA A 86 -8.51 10.32 7.25
CA ALA A 86 -7.27 10.60 7.98
C ALA A 86 -6.29 9.41 7.93
N ASP A 87 -6.83 8.19 7.88
CA ASP A 87 -6.06 6.94 7.93
C ASP A 87 -5.83 6.30 6.57
N PHE A 88 -6.31 6.92 5.47
CA PHE A 88 -6.18 6.34 4.12
C PHE A 88 -4.75 5.89 3.78
N ASP A 89 -3.76 6.68 4.17
CA ASP A 89 -2.35 6.42 3.85
C ASP A 89 -1.77 5.21 4.64
N VAL A 90 -2.41 4.81 5.75
CA VAL A 90 -1.92 3.74 6.64
C VAL A 90 -1.72 2.42 5.91
N PHE A 91 -2.58 2.08 4.96
CA PHE A 91 -2.44 0.79 4.26
C PHE A 91 -1.23 0.75 3.32
N PHE A 92 -0.81 1.89 2.76
CA PHE A 92 0.44 1.99 2.01
C PHE A 92 1.66 1.87 2.94
N GLU A 93 1.61 2.48 4.12
CA GLU A 93 2.65 2.35 5.15
C GLU A 93 2.81 0.89 5.62
N ILE A 94 1.69 0.22 5.90
CA ILE A 94 1.66 -1.21 6.25
C ILE A 94 2.24 -2.05 5.12
N THR A 95 1.85 -1.79 3.87
CA THR A 95 2.37 -2.51 2.71
C THR A 95 3.89 -2.36 2.63
N ARG A 96 4.43 -1.15 2.83
CA ARG A 96 5.88 -0.91 2.89
C ARG A 96 6.55 -1.71 4.01
N ASP A 97 5.96 -1.75 5.21
CA ASP A 97 6.53 -2.46 6.37
C ASP A 97 6.55 -3.99 6.14
N VAL A 98 5.49 -4.53 5.54
CA VAL A 98 5.39 -5.95 5.16
C VAL A 98 6.46 -6.30 4.13
N ILE A 99 6.58 -5.51 3.06
CA ILE A 99 7.59 -5.74 2.02
C ILE A 99 9.00 -5.63 2.62
N ALA A 100 9.26 -4.62 3.45
CA ALA A 100 10.54 -4.43 4.12
C ALA A 100 10.93 -5.64 4.99
N THR A 101 9.96 -6.18 5.74
CA THR A 101 10.17 -7.35 6.60
C THR A 101 10.48 -8.60 5.78
N GLY A 102 9.74 -8.86 4.70
CA GLY A 102 10.02 -9.99 3.80
C GLY A 102 11.33 -9.82 3.02
N CYS A 103 11.74 -8.58 2.75
CA CYS A 103 12.97 -8.29 2.02
C CYS A 103 14.20 -8.10 2.92
N ALA A 104 14.16 -8.52 4.18
CA ALA A 104 15.22 -8.23 5.16
C ALA A 104 16.64 -8.59 4.68
N GLU A 105 16.80 -9.60 3.81
CA GLU A 105 18.09 -10.00 3.23
C GLU A 105 18.68 -8.97 2.26
N ILE A 106 17.82 -8.21 1.56
CA ILE A 106 18.22 -7.22 0.54
C ILE A 106 17.94 -5.78 0.98
N TRP A 107 17.20 -5.59 2.08
CA TRP A 107 16.71 -4.28 2.48
C TRP A 107 17.84 -3.41 3.04
N THR A 108 17.96 -2.20 2.49
CA THR A 108 19.01 -1.24 2.86
C THR A 108 18.39 0.11 3.20
N PRO A 109 19.15 1.05 3.81
CA PRO A 109 18.66 2.42 4.03
C PRO A 109 18.15 3.11 2.75
N ALA A 110 18.73 2.80 1.59
CA ALA A 110 18.29 3.34 0.31
C ALA A 110 16.90 2.82 -0.12
N HIS A 111 16.56 1.57 0.23
CA HIS A 111 15.20 1.05 0.02
C HIS A 111 14.20 1.83 0.87
N LEU A 112 14.51 2.01 2.15
CA LEU A 112 13.68 2.79 3.07
C LEU A 112 13.46 4.22 2.56
N GLU A 113 14.53 4.89 2.10
CA GLU A 113 14.45 6.24 1.54
C GLU A 113 13.55 6.30 0.30
N ALA A 114 13.73 5.37 -0.66
CA ALA A 114 12.91 5.32 -1.87
C ALA A 114 11.42 5.13 -1.57
N TRP A 115 11.09 4.19 -0.69
CA TRP A 115 9.71 3.96 -0.26
C TRP A 115 9.15 5.16 0.53
N THR A 116 9.94 5.77 1.40
CA THR A 116 9.51 6.94 2.17
C THR A 116 9.19 8.12 1.26
N GLN A 117 9.98 8.35 0.21
CA GLN A 117 9.70 9.38 -0.78
C GLN A 117 8.39 9.12 -1.54
N MET A 118 8.14 7.89 -1.96
CA MET A 118 6.87 7.54 -2.61
C MET A 118 5.66 7.78 -1.71
N LEU A 119 5.74 7.36 -0.44
CA LEU A 119 4.67 7.58 0.53
C LEU A 119 4.44 9.08 0.80
N ALA A 120 5.50 9.88 0.82
CA ALA A 120 5.40 11.34 0.94
C ALA A 120 4.68 11.95 -0.27
N ASP A 121 5.00 11.50 -1.49
CA ASP A 121 4.33 11.93 -2.72
C ASP A 121 2.83 11.56 -2.69
N PHE A 122 2.48 10.34 -2.26
CA PHE A 122 1.08 9.91 -2.12
C PHE A 122 0.30 10.72 -1.07
N LYS A 123 0.93 11.02 0.07
CA LYS A 123 0.31 11.83 1.12
C LYS A 123 0.05 13.28 0.68
N ALA A 124 0.94 13.82 -0.16
CA ALA A 124 0.82 15.15 -0.73
C ALA A 124 -0.24 15.22 -1.84
N ALA A 125 -0.56 14.11 -2.51
CA ALA A 125 -1.55 14.04 -3.57
C ALA A 125 -2.97 14.32 -3.02
N ARG A 126 -3.46 15.53 -3.29
CA ARG A 126 -4.80 15.99 -2.91
C ARG A 126 -5.38 16.86 -4.02
N LEU A 127 -6.71 16.95 -4.08
CA LEU A 127 -7.36 17.97 -4.90
C LEU A 127 -6.98 19.35 -4.35
N SER A 128 -6.48 20.20 -5.25
CA SER A 128 -6.18 21.62 -5.01
C SER A 128 -7.46 22.44 -4.83
#